data_AF-A0A962UFH0-F1
#
_entry.id   AF-A0A962UFH0-F1
#
_cell.length_a   1.000
_cell.length_b   1.000
_cell.length_c   1.000
_cell.angle_alpha   90.00
_cell.angle_beta   90.00
_cell.angle_gamma   90.00
#
_symmetry.space_group_name_H-M   'P 1'
#
loop_
_entity.id
_entity.type
_entity.pdbx_description
1 polymer ?
#
loop_
_entity_poly.entity_id
_entity_poly.type
_entity_poly.pdbx_seq_one_letter_code
_entity_poly.pdbx_strand_id
1 'polypeptide(L)'
;MAMPLPDEHQLEELKSRALRGKDLLLLRQWLGLNIADCCYLLGMPLIRWHYYQKRPESLIQDAGVAMLARALLTHPEVHYLPHFPTPAEMLPAYRRALAQSNRKLADPDTALGLLLGRDRTSVKRWLNGTGQRQVPPPVSRLLGALHILLLHHGVPGFEALVDRAAFEAAARGFDLHSPAMTTWARRAPYRPRKPRKSRPENEAEPDTGHEADSDPA
;
A
#
# COMPACT_ATOMS: atom_id res chain seq x y z
N MET A 1 5.88 -10.52 -6.16
CA MET A 1 6.93 -11.52 -5.88
C MET A 1 6.84 -11.84 -4.41
N ALA A 2 6.66 -13.10 -4.04
CA ALA A 2 6.79 -13.53 -2.65
C ALA A 2 8.22 -13.21 -2.20
N MET A 3 8.39 -12.55 -1.05
CA MET A 3 9.72 -12.37 -0.51
C MET A 3 10.17 -13.72 0.08
N PRO A 4 11.41 -14.15 -0.15
CA PRO A 4 11.92 -15.38 0.45
C PRO A 4 11.83 -15.28 1.97
N LEU A 5 11.50 -16.40 2.61
CA LEU A 5 11.56 -16.50 4.06
C LEU A 5 13.02 -16.37 4.54
N PRO A 6 13.25 -15.87 5.77
CA PRO A 6 14.53 -15.95 6.46
C PRO A 6 15.15 -17.34 6.38
N ASP A 7 16.45 -17.40 6.12
CA ASP A 7 17.20 -18.66 6.22
C ASP A 7 17.57 -18.98 7.69
N GLU A 8 17.90 -20.24 7.97
CA GLU A 8 18.21 -20.72 9.31
C GLU A 8 19.45 -20.00 9.92
N HIS A 9 20.42 -19.65 9.07
CA HIS A 9 21.63 -18.95 9.49
C HIS A 9 21.32 -17.52 9.98
N GLN A 10 20.42 -16.81 9.30
CA GLN A 10 19.95 -15.49 9.73
C GLN A 10 19.25 -15.54 11.10
N LEU A 11 18.48 -16.61 11.35
CA LEU A 11 17.80 -16.81 12.63
C LEU A 11 18.79 -17.17 13.76
N GLU A 12 19.85 -17.94 13.48
CA GLU A 12 20.90 -18.23 14.47
C GLU A 12 21.76 -17.00 14.80
N GLU A 13 22.17 -16.21 13.79
CA GLU A 13 22.91 -14.97 14.02
C GLU A 13 22.12 -14.04 14.96
N LEU A 14 20.80 -13.94 14.77
CA LEU A 14 19.93 -13.13 15.61
C LEU A 14 19.93 -13.53 17.06
N LYS A 15 20.13 -14.80 17.42
CA LYS A 15 20.14 -15.25 18.82
C LYS A 15 21.33 -14.70 19.60
N SER A 16 22.43 -14.38 18.93
CA SER A 16 23.71 -14.04 19.57
C SER A 16 24.01 -12.53 19.66
N ARG A 17 23.15 -11.65 19.13
CA ARG A 17 23.39 -10.20 19.11
C ARG A 17 22.17 -9.33 19.34
N ALA A 18 22.39 -8.07 19.69
CA ALA A 18 21.35 -7.04 19.70
C ALA A 18 20.78 -6.77 18.29
N LEU A 19 19.51 -6.36 18.22
CA LEU A 19 18.85 -6.08 16.95
C LEU A 19 19.36 -4.79 16.30
N ARG A 20 19.46 -4.85 14.98
CA ARG A 20 19.92 -3.77 14.10
C ARG A 20 18.85 -3.45 13.06
N GLY A 21 19.01 -2.34 12.36
CA GLY A 21 18.06 -1.89 11.33
C GLY A 21 17.74 -2.93 10.26
N LYS A 22 18.70 -3.76 9.86
CA LYS A 22 18.51 -4.85 8.89
C LYS A 22 17.48 -5.89 9.34
N ASP A 23 17.34 -6.11 10.65
CA ASP A 23 16.46 -7.13 11.21
C ASP A 23 14.98 -6.75 11.07
N LEU A 24 14.69 -5.46 10.87
CA LEU A 24 13.34 -5.00 10.55
C LEU A 24 12.88 -5.50 9.17
N LEU A 25 13.80 -5.59 8.20
CA LEU A 25 13.49 -6.17 6.90
C LEU A 25 13.22 -7.67 7.02
N LEU A 26 13.98 -8.36 7.88
CA LEU A 26 13.75 -9.77 8.18
C LEU A 26 12.38 -9.98 8.82
N LEU A 27 12.04 -9.20 9.84
CA LEU A 27 10.73 -9.24 10.50
C LEU A 27 9.60 -9.03 9.48
N ARG A 28 9.75 -8.07 8.58
CA ARG A 28 8.77 -7.80 7.52
C ARG A 28 8.57 -9.02 6.62
N GLN A 29 9.66 -9.68 6.22
CA GLN A 29 9.61 -10.88 5.39
C GLN A 29 8.95 -12.04 6.13
N TRP A 30 9.36 -12.24 7.38
CA TRP A 30 8.88 -13.30 8.25
C TRP A 30 7.37 -13.24 8.48
N LEU A 31 6.85 -12.04 8.73
CA LEU A 31 5.42 -11.83 8.94
C LEU A 31 4.63 -11.63 7.63
N GLY A 32 5.29 -11.54 6.48
CA GLY A 32 4.63 -11.26 5.20
C GLY A 32 3.95 -9.89 5.12
N LEU A 33 4.36 -8.93 5.95
CA LEU A 33 3.69 -7.64 6.11
C LEU A 33 4.26 -6.55 5.20
N ASN A 34 3.47 -5.49 5.00
CA ASN A 34 4.00 -4.25 4.45
C ASN A 34 4.64 -3.40 5.56
N ILE A 35 5.40 -2.38 5.16
CA ILE A 35 6.13 -1.50 6.10
C ILE A 35 5.20 -0.79 7.07
N ALA A 36 4.03 -0.33 6.61
CA ALA A 36 3.10 0.40 7.46
C ALA A 36 2.51 -0.50 8.55
N ASP A 37 2.22 -1.76 8.23
CA ASP A 37 1.71 -2.72 9.20
C ASP A 37 2.81 -3.19 10.18
N CYS A 38 4.07 -3.29 9.73
CA CYS A 38 5.21 -3.49 10.64
C CYS A 38 5.38 -2.30 11.59
N CYS A 39 5.28 -1.07 11.07
CA CYS A 39 5.34 0.15 11.88
C CYS A 39 4.21 0.19 12.92
N TYR A 40 2.99 -0.20 12.53
CA TYR A 40 1.86 -0.32 13.43
C TYR A 40 2.09 -1.36 14.53
N LEU A 41 2.55 -2.58 14.17
CA LEU A 41 2.92 -3.61 15.15
C LEU A 41 3.98 -3.12 16.13
N LEU A 42 5.01 -2.44 15.64
CA LEU A 42 6.12 -2.02 16.49
C LEU A 42 5.84 -0.75 17.28
N GLY A 43 4.68 -0.09 17.11
CA GLY A 43 4.44 1.25 17.65
C GLY A 43 5.45 2.29 17.16
N MET A 44 6.05 2.06 15.98
CA MET A 44 7.18 2.82 15.48
C MET A 44 6.76 3.76 14.34
N PRO A 45 7.15 5.06 14.36
CA PRO A 45 6.88 5.96 13.26
C PRO A 45 7.58 5.54 11.95
N LEU A 46 6.96 5.82 10.80
CA LEU A 46 7.53 5.49 9.48
C LEU A 46 8.92 6.13 9.25
N ILE A 47 9.16 7.33 9.80
CA ILE A 47 10.45 8.00 9.69
C ILE A 47 11.58 7.23 10.39
N ARG A 48 11.28 6.53 11.50
CA ARG A 48 12.22 5.64 12.19
C ARG A 48 12.52 4.40 11.36
N TRP A 49 11.50 3.83 10.69
CA TRP A 49 11.73 2.74 9.74
C TRP A 49 12.72 3.15 8.64
N HIS A 50 12.49 4.30 8.00
CA HIS A 50 13.39 4.80 6.95
C HIS A 50 14.78 5.17 7.47
N TYR A 51 14.89 5.63 8.72
CA TYR A 51 16.18 5.84 9.37
C TYR A 51 17.00 4.54 9.41
N TYR A 52 16.38 3.43 9.84
CA TYR A 52 17.03 2.12 9.93
C TYR A 52 17.28 1.48 8.57
N GLN A 53 16.40 1.71 7.59
CA GLN A 53 16.61 1.25 6.22
C GLN A 53 17.88 1.87 5.60
N LYS A 54 18.19 3.13 5.93
CA LYS A 54 19.41 3.81 5.51
C LYS A 54 20.64 3.46 6.36
N ARG A 55 20.43 2.82 7.52
CA ARG A 55 21.46 2.47 8.49
C ARG A 55 21.26 1.04 8.98
N PRO A 56 21.39 0.04 8.10
CA PRO A 56 21.04 -1.34 8.40
C PRO A 56 21.83 -1.93 9.57
N GLU A 57 23.06 -1.48 9.78
CA GLU A 57 23.92 -1.97 10.87
C GLU A 57 23.75 -1.21 12.19
N SER A 58 22.99 -0.11 12.22
CA SER A 58 22.74 0.62 13.46
C SER A 58 21.83 -0.16 14.38
N LEU A 59 22.17 -0.16 15.68
CA LEU A 59 21.30 -0.70 16.73
C LEU A 59 19.92 -0.04 16.72
N ILE A 60 18.89 -0.85 16.94
CA ILE A 60 17.57 -0.32 17.27
C ILE A 60 17.70 0.36 18.64
N GLN A 61 17.52 1.68 18.66
CA GLN A 61 17.83 2.51 19.83
C GLN A 61 16.71 2.45 20.88
N ASP A 62 15.48 2.20 20.44
CA ASP A 62 14.36 2.01 21.34
C ASP A 62 14.36 0.54 21.81
N ALA A 63 14.66 0.35 23.10
CA ALA A 63 14.74 -0.98 23.68
C ALA A 63 13.40 -1.73 23.63
N GLY A 64 12.27 -1.03 23.79
CA GLY A 64 10.94 -1.63 23.71
C GLY A 64 10.65 -2.15 22.31
N VAL A 65 10.96 -1.35 21.27
CA VAL A 65 10.85 -1.79 19.87
C VAL A 65 11.79 -2.96 19.59
N ALA A 66 13.02 -2.94 20.10
CA ALA A 66 13.97 -4.03 19.90
C ALA A 66 13.50 -5.34 20.56
N MET A 67 12.98 -5.28 21.79
CA MET A 67 12.45 -6.45 22.49
C MET A 67 11.20 -7.00 21.80
N LEU A 68 10.28 -6.13 21.36
CA LEU A 68 9.08 -6.56 20.64
C LEU A 68 9.41 -7.17 19.28
N ALA A 69 10.29 -6.54 18.49
CA ALA A 69 10.76 -7.10 17.23
C ALA A 69 11.44 -8.46 17.42
N ARG A 70 12.21 -8.64 18.50
CA ARG A 70 12.80 -9.93 18.84
C ARG A 70 11.75 -10.98 19.15
N ALA A 71 10.78 -10.64 20.00
CA ALA A 71 9.69 -11.56 20.34
C ALA A 71 8.94 -12.02 19.07
N LEU A 72 8.63 -11.11 18.14
CA LEU A 72 7.94 -11.43 16.88
C LEU A 72 8.82 -12.21 15.88
N LEU A 73 10.14 -12.05 15.91
CA LEU A 73 11.05 -12.85 15.09
C LEU A 73 11.16 -14.28 15.63
N THR A 74 11.16 -14.45 16.96
CA THR A 74 11.23 -15.77 17.60
C THR A 74 9.88 -16.49 17.59
N HIS A 75 8.79 -15.75 17.76
CA HIS A 75 7.42 -16.25 17.88
C HIS A 75 6.49 -15.47 16.92
N PRO A 76 6.57 -15.67 15.60
CA PRO A 76 5.73 -14.95 14.64
C PRO A 76 4.24 -15.12 14.90
N GLU A 77 3.82 -16.27 15.41
CA GLU A 77 2.43 -16.64 15.70
C GLU A 77 1.77 -15.72 16.73
N VAL A 78 2.54 -15.00 17.55
CA VAL A 78 2.00 -14.09 18.58
C VAL A 78 1.70 -12.68 18.06
N HIS A 79 1.89 -12.43 16.75
CA HIS A 79 1.54 -11.13 16.18
C HIS A 79 0.04 -10.85 16.34
N TYR A 80 -0.32 -9.61 16.67
CA TYR A 80 -1.69 -9.22 16.99
C TYR A 80 -2.38 -8.40 15.89
N LEU A 81 -1.83 -8.37 14.68
CA LEU A 81 -2.55 -7.79 13.55
C LEU A 81 -3.75 -8.67 13.20
N PRO A 82 -4.96 -8.10 13.13
CA PRO A 82 -6.11 -8.85 12.68
C PRO A 82 -5.94 -9.22 11.22
N HIS A 83 -6.49 -10.38 10.84
CA HIS A 83 -6.63 -10.73 9.45
C HIS A 83 -7.65 -9.77 8.80
N PHE A 84 -7.17 -8.98 7.84
CA PHE A 84 -8.03 -8.10 7.06
C PHE A 84 -8.53 -8.82 5.82
N PRO A 85 -9.84 -8.90 5.57
CA PRO A 85 -10.36 -9.59 4.41
C PRO A 85 -9.96 -8.85 3.14
N THR A 86 -9.61 -9.63 2.11
CA THR A 86 -9.34 -9.14 0.77
C THR A 86 -10.61 -8.58 0.11
N PRO A 87 -10.47 -7.73 -0.92
CA PRO A 87 -11.62 -7.30 -1.71
C PRO A 87 -12.43 -8.47 -2.27
N ALA A 88 -11.77 -9.54 -2.71
CA ALA A 88 -12.43 -10.73 -3.24
C ALA A 88 -13.30 -11.45 -2.18
N GLU A 89 -12.78 -11.61 -0.97
CA GLU A 89 -13.53 -12.20 0.15
C GLU A 89 -14.71 -11.33 0.59
N MET A 90 -14.58 -10.01 0.48
CA MET A 90 -15.65 -9.07 0.87
C MET A 90 -16.79 -8.93 -0.14
N LEU A 91 -16.54 -9.19 -1.42
CA LEU A 91 -17.52 -8.95 -2.49
C LEU A 91 -18.87 -9.66 -2.28
N PRO A 92 -18.94 -10.96 -1.89
CA PRO A 92 -20.21 -11.62 -1.68
C PRO A 92 -21.04 -10.99 -0.56
N ALA A 93 -20.40 -10.63 0.56
CA ALA A 93 -21.07 -10.00 1.69
C ALA A 93 -21.57 -8.59 1.32
N TYR A 94 -20.72 -7.81 0.64
CA TYR A 94 -21.08 -6.49 0.10
C TYR A 94 -22.28 -6.57 -0.86
N ARG A 95 -22.27 -7.49 -1.84
CA ARG A 95 -23.36 -7.64 -2.81
C ARG A 95 -24.68 -8.01 -2.15
N ARG A 96 -24.67 -8.90 -1.16
CA ARG A 96 -25.87 -9.24 -0.39
C ARG A 96 -26.40 -8.04 0.38
N ALA A 97 -25.53 -7.32 1.08
CA ALA A 97 -25.92 -6.12 1.84
C ALA A 97 -26.52 -5.05 0.92
N LEU A 98 -25.91 -4.82 -0.24
CA LEU A 98 -26.40 -3.87 -1.22
C LEU A 98 -27.76 -4.28 -1.82
N ALA A 99 -27.96 -5.56 -2.14
CA ALA A 99 -29.22 -6.06 -2.69
C ALA A 99 -30.40 -5.94 -1.69
N GLN A 100 -30.10 -5.99 -0.39
CA GLN A 100 -31.09 -5.86 0.68
C GLN A 100 -31.24 -4.43 1.19
N SER A 101 -30.38 -3.51 0.74
CA SER A 101 -30.37 -2.13 1.19
C SER A 101 -31.35 -1.25 0.41
N ASN A 102 -31.91 -0.26 1.09
CA ASN A 102 -32.67 0.82 0.49
C ASN A 102 -31.76 1.90 -0.15
N ARG A 103 -30.45 1.84 0.07
CA ARG A 103 -29.49 2.79 -0.49
C ARG A 103 -29.07 2.36 -1.89
N LYS A 104 -29.37 3.21 -2.87
CA LYS A 104 -28.95 3.01 -4.26
C LYS A 104 -27.57 3.61 -4.49
N LEU A 105 -26.67 2.80 -5.05
CA LEU A 105 -25.36 3.21 -5.52
C LEU A 105 -25.31 3.11 -7.04
N ALA A 106 -24.77 4.12 -7.70
CA ALA A 106 -24.48 4.04 -9.13
C ALA A 106 -23.35 3.03 -9.38
N ASP A 107 -23.50 2.18 -10.40
CA ASP A 107 -22.65 1.01 -10.72
C ASP A 107 -22.23 0.15 -9.50
N PRO A 108 -23.18 -0.63 -8.95
CA PRO A 108 -22.99 -1.51 -7.80
C PRO A 108 -21.68 -2.32 -7.77
N ASP A 109 -21.26 -2.85 -8.91
CA ASP A 109 -20.07 -3.71 -9.03
C ASP A 109 -18.75 -2.98 -8.77
N THR A 110 -18.72 -1.66 -8.90
CA THR A 110 -17.51 -0.85 -8.73
C THR A 110 -17.62 0.19 -7.62
N ALA A 111 -18.83 0.42 -7.10
CA ALA A 111 -19.10 1.36 -6.02
C ALA A 111 -18.37 1.00 -4.71
N LEU A 112 -18.04 -0.28 -4.48
CA LEU A 112 -17.17 -0.69 -3.37
C LEU A 112 -15.83 0.07 -3.37
N GLY A 113 -15.28 0.39 -4.55
CA GLY A 113 -14.07 1.19 -4.66
C GLY A 113 -14.25 2.57 -4.03
N LEU A 114 -15.39 3.22 -4.29
CA LEU A 114 -15.72 4.53 -3.72
C LEU A 114 -15.97 4.45 -2.21
N LEU A 115 -16.71 3.43 -1.74
CA LEU A 115 -16.93 3.22 -0.30
C LEU A 115 -15.62 3.01 0.46
N LEU A 116 -14.59 2.50 -0.22
CA LEU A 116 -13.25 2.30 0.33
C LEU A 116 -12.32 3.51 0.15
N GLY A 117 -12.84 4.68 -0.23
CA GLY A 117 -12.05 5.89 -0.44
C GLY A 117 -11.14 5.84 -1.68
N ARG A 118 -11.44 4.97 -2.65
CA ARG A 118 -10.65 4.74 -3.87
C ARG A 118 -11.48 4.96 -5.13
N ASP A 119 -10.82 4.92 -6.29
CA ASP A 119 -11.50 5.00 -7.58
C ASP A 119 -12.23 3.69 -7.91
N ARG A 120 -13.30 3.78 -8.72
CA ARG A 120 -14.10 2.62 -9.17
C ARG A 120 -13.26 1.52 -9.83
N THR A 121 -12.17 1.88 -10.52
CA THR A 121 -11.30 0.93 -11.21
C THR A 121 -10.38 0.14 -10.27
N SER A 122 -10.28 0.54 -9.01
CA SER A 122 -9.45 -0.16 -8.01
C SER A 122 -9.96 -1.57 -7.73
N VAL A 123 -11.29 -1.76 -7.69
CA VAL A 123 -11.91 -3.07 -7.43
C VAL A 123 -11.46 -4.09 -8.48
N LYS A 124 -11.63 -3.78 -9.76
CA LYS A 124 -11.21 -4.67 -10.87
C LYS A 124 -9.71 -4.98 -10.81
N ARG A 125 -8.87 -3.99 -10.51
CA ARG A 125 -7.42 -4.17 -10.38
C ARG A 125 -7.05 -5.14 -9.26
N TRP A 126 -7.68 -4.99 -8.09
CA TRP A 126 -7.45 -5.90 -6.96
C TRP A 126 -7.90 -7.33 -7.26
N LEU A 127 -9.07 -7.50 -7.89
CA LEU A 127 -9.59 -8.83 -8.24
C LEU A 127 -8.72 -9.54 -9.27
N ASN A 128 -8.25 -8.81 -10.28
CA ASN A 128 -7.46 -9.38 -11.36
C ASN A 128 -5.99 -9.57 -10.95
N GLY A 129 -5.59 -9.15 -9.75
CA GLY A 129 -4.19 -9.06 -9.35
C GLY A 129 -3.35 -8.15 -10.26
N THR A 130 -4.01 -7.30 -11.07
CA THR A 130 -3.36 -6.47 -12.09
C THR A 130 -3.00 -5.11 -11.51
N GLY A 131 -1.70 -4.83 -11.45
CA GLY A 131 -1.14 -3.54 -11.06
C GLY A 131 -0.13 -3.62 -9.93
N GLN A 132 0.80 -2.66 -9.89
CA GLN A 132 1.85 -2.61 -8.87
C GLN A 132 1.36 -2.28 -7.44
N ARG A 133 0.08 -1.95 -7.26
CA ARG A 133 -0.45 -1.49 -5.96
C ARG A 133 -1.23 -2.62 -5.29
N GLN A 134 -0.58 -3.30 -4.36
CA GLN A 134 -1.25 -4.04 -3.29
C GLN A 134 -2.31 -3.15 -2.62
N VAL A 135 -3.35 -3.77 -2.04
CA VAL A 135 -4.39 -3.06 -1.29
C VAL A 135 -3.71 -2.20 -0.20
N PRO A 136 -3.88 -0.85 -0.22
CA PRO A 136 -3.19 0.00 0.73
C PRO A 136 -3.65 -0.26 2.17
N PRO A 137 -2.78 -0.09 3.19
CA PRO A 137 -3.11 -0.42 4.58
C PRO A 137 -4.39 0.25 5.13
N PRO A 138 -4.72 1.52 4.80
CA PRO A 138 -6.00 2.12 5.19
C PRO A 138 -7.21 1.43 4.56
N VAL A 139 -7.07 0.93 3.33
CA VAL A 139 -8.14 0.20 2.62
C VAL A 139 -8.35 -1.17 3.25
N SER A 140 -7.27 -1.90 3.57
CA SER A 140 -7.37 -3.19 4.28
C SER A 140 -8.06 -3.04 5.64
N ARG A 141 -7.70 -2.00 6.40
CA ARG A 141 -8.37 -1.69 7.68
C ARG A 141 -9.84 -1.36 7.49
N LEU A 142 -10.19 -0.58 6.47
CA LEU A 142 -11.58 -0.24 6.17
C LEU A 142 -12.40 -1.45 5.69
N LEU A 143 -11.79 -2.39 4.95
CA LEU A 143 -12.39 -3.68 4.62
C LEU A 143 -12.68 -4.50 5.89
N GLY A 144 -11.74 -4.55 6.84
CA GLY A 144 -11.96 -5.17 8.14
C GLY A 144 -13.09 -4.51 8.93
N ALA A 145 -13.13 -3.17 8.96
CA ALA A 145 -14.21 -2.44 9.62
C ALA A 145 -15.57 -2.70 8.96
N LEU A 146 -15.65 -2.70 7.63
CA LEU A 146 -16.87 -3.06 6.89
C LEU A 146 -17.30 -4.49 7.20
N HIS A 147 -16.36 -5.44 7.26
CA HIS A 147 -16.65 -6.83 7.59
C HIS A 147 -17.29 -6.96 8.97
N ILE A 148 -16.66 -6.36 10.00
CA ILE A 148 -17.18 -6.33 11.37
C ILE A 148 -18.56 -5.67 11.41
N LEU A 149 -18.73 -4.55 10.72
CA LEU A 149 -19.99 -3.83 10.67
C LEU A 149 -21.11 -4.64 9.99
N LEU A 150 -20.81 -5.39 8.93
CA LEU A 150 -21.76 -6.32 8.33
C LEU A 150 -22.10 -7.49 9.25
N LEU A 151 -21.12 -8.01 10.00
CA LEU A 151 -21.34 -9.12 10.94
C LEU A 151 -22.23 -8.72 12.12
N HIS A 152 -22.01 -7.53 12.71
CA HIS A 152 -22.72 -7.11 13.92
C HIS A 152 -24.00 -6.32 13.64
N HIS A 153 -24.07 -5.60 12.52
CA HIS A 153 -25.17 -4.67 12.25
C HIS A 153 -25.87 -4.93 10.90
N GLY A 154 -25.43 -5.91 10.12
CA GLY A 154 -26.07 -6.30 8.87
C GLY A 154 -26.29 -5.13 7.91
N VAL A 155 -27.47 -5.10 7.28
CA VAL A 155 -27.89 -4.06 6.33
C VAL A 155 -27.95 -2.67 6.96
N PRO A 156 -28.52 -2.45 8.17
CA PRO A 156 -28.46 -1.14 8.82
C PRO A 156 -27.06 -0.57 8.99
N GLY A 157 -26.09 -1.43 9.35
CA GLY A 157 -24.68 -1.01 9.42
C GLY A 157 -24.15 -0.58 8.06
N PHE A 158 -24.42 -1.38 7.02
CA PHE A 158 -24.01 -1.05 5.66
C PHE A 158 -24.59 0.29 5.19
N GLU A 159 -25.87 0.54 5.45
CA GLU A 159 -26.54 1.79 5.11
C GLU A 159 -25.92 2.99 5.81
N ALA A 160 -25.60 2.87 7.10
CA ALA A 160 -24.91 3.91 7.84
C ALA A 160 -23.52 4.21 7.24
N LEU A 161 -22.80 3.20 6.74
CA LEU A 161 -21.54 3.42 6.04
C LEU A 161 -21.74 4.15 4.71
N VAL A 162 -22.77 3.79 3.93
CA VAL A 162 -23.09 4.48 2.67
C VAL A 162 -23.43 5.95 2.94
N ASP A 163 -24.25 6.22 3.96
CA ASP A 163 -24.61 7.58 4.37
C ASP A 163 -23.39 8.38 4.82
N ARG A 164 -22.48 7.73 5.56
CA ARG A 164 -21.22 8.37 5.96
C ARG A 164 -20.32 8.67 4.75
N ALA A 165 -20.24 7.75 3.80
CA ALA A 165 -19.48 7.98 2.56
C ALA A 165 -20.09 9.13 1.74
N ALA A 166 -21.42 9.23 1.66
CA ALA A 166 -22.11 10.32 0.98
C ALA A 166 -21.84 11.66 1.66
N PHE A 167 -21.87 11.71 3.00
CA PHE A 167 -21.50 12.88 3.78
C PHE A 167 -20.06 13.33 3.51
N GLU A 168 -19.10 12.40 3.53
CA GLU A 168 -17.69 12.70 3.24
C GLU A 168 -17.48 13.16 1.78
N ALA A 169 -18.22 12.59 0.82
CA ALA A 169 -18.20 13.01 -0.57
C ALA A 169 -18.72 14.45 -0.72
N ALA A 170 -19.88 14.76 -0.13
CA ALA A 170 -20.49 16.08 -0.16
C ALA A 170 -19.58 17.15 0.45
N ALA A 171 -18.95 16.85 1.61
CA ALA A 171 -17.97 17.75 2.25
C ALA A 171 -16.75 18.05 1.35
N ARG A 172 -16.44 17.17 0.39
CA ARG A 172 -15.37 17.36 -0.61
C ARG A 172 -15.88 17.89 -1.94
N GLY A 173 -17.16 18.23 -2.06
CA GLY A 173 -17.81 18.74 -3.28
C GLY A 173 -18.05 17.67 -4.34
N PHE A 174 -18.27 16.42 -3.92
CA PHE A 174 -18.68 15.31 -4.78
C PHE A 174 -20.09 14.83 -4.43
N ASP A 175 -20.75 14.18 -5.38
CA ASP A 175 -22.00 13.44 -5.15
C ASP A 175 -21.73 11.95 -5.33
N LEU A 176 -21.81 11.18 -4.23
CA LEU A 176 -21.58 9.74 -4.22
C LEU A 176 -22.58 8.96 -5.07
N HIS A 177 -23.82 9.45 -5.14
CA HIS A 177 -24.89 8.78 -5.88
C HIS A 177 -24.86 9.13 -7.37
N SER A 178 -24.10 10.15 -7.76
CA SER A 178 -23.89 10.50 -9.16
C SER A 178 -23.16 9.39 -9.92
N PRO A 179 -23.68 8.94 -11.07
CA PRO A 179 -22.95 8.06 -11.98
C PRO A 179 -21.62 8.64 -12.46
N ALA A 180 -21.46 9.97 -12.45
CA ALA A 180 -20.24 10.65 -12.86
C ALA A 180 -19.10 10.53 -11.83
N MET A 181 -19.39 10.23 -10.56
CA MET A 181 -18.37 10.10 -9.54
C MET A 181 -17.60 8.80 -9.72
N THR A 182 -16.38 8.88 -10.24
CA THR A 182 -15.51 7.71 -10.49
C THR A 182 -14.29 7.65 -9.56
N THR A 183 -13.98 8.73 -8.84
CA THR A 183 -12.80 8.87 -7.97
C THR A 183 -13.00 9.95 -6.90
N TRP A 184 -12.27 9.82 -5.79
CA TRP A 184 -12.17 10.84 -4.73
C TRP A 184 -11.15 11.95 -5.03
N ALA A 185 -10.34 11.78 -6.08
CA ALA A 185 -9.38 12.79 -6.50
C ALA A 185 -10.09 13.84 -7.37
N ARG A 186 -10.02 15.11 -6.97
CA ARG A 186 -10.36 16.20 -7.89
C ARG A 186 -9.35 16.15 -9.03
N ARG A 187 -9.82 15.87 -10.26
CA ARG A 187 -8.98 16.06 -11.44
C ARG A 187 -8.63 17.55 -11.48
N ALA A 188 -7.35 17.89 -11.39
CA ALA A 188 -6.92 19.23 -11.76
C ALA A 188 -7.45 19.50 -13.18
N PRO A 189 -7.94 20.71 -13.49
CA PRO A 189 -8.31 21.04 -14.86
C PRO A 189 -7.13 20.69 -15.77
N TYR A 190 -7.43 20.03 -16.88
CA TYR A 190 -6.43 19.60 -17.85
C TYR A 190 -5.55 20.80 -18.20
N ARG A 191 -4.28 20.78 -17.78
CA ARG A 191 -3.27 21.71 -18.29
C ARG A 191 -2.67 21.04 -19.53
N PRO A 192 -2.89 21.57 -20.75
CA PRO A 192 -2.22 21.06 -21.92
C PRO A 192 -0.72 21.05 -21.67
N ARG A 193 -0.09 19.91 -21.95
CA ARG A 193 1.35 19.71 -21.80
C ARG A 193 2.02 20.73 -22.73
N LYS A 194 2.74 21.71 -22.18
CA LYS A 194 3.51 22.64 -23.01
C LYS A 194 4.41 21.81 -23.93
N PRO A 195 4.41 22.06 -25.25
CA PRO A 195 5.27 21.32 -26.16
C PRO A 195 6.70 21.44 -25.64
N ARG A 196 7.35 20.29 -25.52
CA ARG A 196 8.73 20.18 -25.08
C ARG A 196 9.54 21.00 -26.10
N LYS A 197 10.11 22.14 -25.68
CA LYS A 197 11.07 22.86 -26.54
C LYS A 197 12.10 21.82 -26.98
N SER A 198 12.22 21.64 -28.29
CA SER A 198 13.30 20.87 -28.89
C SER A 198 14.60 21.39 -28.29
N ARG A 199 15.36 20.46 -27.70
CA ARG A 199 16.73 20.71 -27.28
C ARG A 199 17.50 21.06 -28.57
N PRO A 200 18.26 22.17 -28.63
CA PRO A 200 19.10 22.41 -29.79
C PRO A 200 20.03 21.20 -29.96
N GLU A 201 20.02 20.64 -31.17
CA GLU A 201 20.88 19.55 -31.57
C GLU A 201 22.33 20.02 -31.43
N ASN A 202 23.15 19.19 -30.80
CA ASN A 202 24.58 19.41 -30.66
C ASN A 202 25.18 19.60 -32.05
N GLU A 203 25.82 20.75 -32.27
CA GLU A 203 26.77 20.93 -33.36
C GLU A 203 27.83 19.83 -33.23
N ALA A 204 27.97 19.05 -34.30
CA ALA A 204 28.99 18.02 -34.42
C ALA A 204 30.37 18.69 -34.41
N GLU A 205 31.22 18.32 -33.45
CA GLU A 205 32.65 18.59 -33.53
C GLU A 205 33.22 17.87 -34.76
N PRO A 206 33.98 18.57 -35.63
CA PRO A 206 34.59 17.95 -36.79
C PRO A 206 35.74 17.03 -36.38
N ASP A 207 35.62 15.79 -36.84
CA ASP A 207 36.61 14.72 -36.83
C ASP A 207 37.90 15.16 -37.54
N THR A 208 38.95 15.48 -36.78
CA THR A 208 40.29 15.71 -37.33
C THR A 208 41.16 14.48 -37.14
N GLY A 209 41.27 13.71 -38.23
CA GLY A 209 42.55 13.27 -38.79
C GLY A 209 43.29 12.14 -38.08
N HIS A 210 43.15 10.93 -38.63
CA HIS A 210 44.11 9.84 -38.48
C HIS A 210 44.94 9.75 -39.77
N GLU A 211 46.23 10.11 -39.70
CA GLU A 211 47.33 9.67 -40.57
C GLU A 211 48.47 9.32 -39.61
N ALA A 212 48.84 8.05 -39.44
CA ALA A 212 49.94 7.38 -40.15
C ALA A 212 51.27 8.14 -39.99
N ASP A 213 52.39 7.60 -39.53
CA ASP A 213 52.91 6.25 -39.40
C ASP A 213 54.27 6.38 -38.65
N SER A 214 54.91 5.25 -38.33
CA SER A 214 56.36 5.09 -38.06
C SER A 214 56.88 5.19 -36.60
N ASP A 215 57.10 4.01 -36.01
CA ASP A 215 58.26 3.63 -35.17
C ASP A 215 59.63 3.97 -35.86
N PRO A 216 60.84 3.77 -35.29
CA PRO A 216 61.21 3.26 -33.94
C PRO A 216 62.37 4.05 -33.25
N ALA A 217 62.63 3.73 -31.97
CA ALA A 217 63.96 3.40 -31.39
C ALA A 217 63.90 3.35 -29.85
#